data_AF-A0A941D5P8-F1
#
_entry.id   AF-A0A941D5P8-F1
#
_cell.length_a   1.000
_cell.length_b   1.000
_cell.length_c   1.000
_cell.angle_alpha   90.00
_cell.angle_beta   90.00
_cell.angle_gamma   90.00
#
_symmetry.space_group_name_H-M   'P 1'
#
loop_
_entity.id
_entity.type
_entity.pdbx_description
1 polymer ?
#
loop_
_entity_poly.entity_id
_entity_poly.type
_entity_poly.pdbx_seq_one_letter_code
_entity_poly.pdbx_strand_id
1 'polypeptide(L)'
;MKVLIYGSCVSRDTFELLPRDRYALLDYVARQSLISAFSPVDTQALYPFEADSAFQRRMLHNDWRASLASTVESTAGDVDVLLWDLCDERLGVRHLPSGGYVTRSVDLVSTGVDARLRDEAELLDLGSSRHRRLWWEGLGTFRDLLERTHLLEKTVLVAPPWAARTVTGEPSPTSFGRSADEANELFDEYHRWAVEGLGCPVVSLAPDDARSDSTHRWGLAPFHYARENYVSLATQIDAVASARSGRTSTGV
;
A
#
# COMPACT_ATOMS: atom_id res chain seq x y z
N MET A 1 -8.21 -10.22 -16.68
CA MET A 1 -7.15 -9.34 -16.18
C MET A 1 -6.63 -9.87 -14.86
N LYS A 2 -5.38 -10.28 -14.82
CA LYS A 2 -4.66 -10.70 -13.61
C LYS A 2 -4.10 -9.46 -12.91
N VAL A 3 -4.42 -9.31 -11.63
CA VAL A 3 -4.07 -8.13 -10.83
C VAL A 3 -3.02 -8.50 -9.80
N LEU A 4 -1.90 -7.79 -9.81
CA LEU A 4 -0.97 -7.73 -8.69
C LEU A 4 -1.35 -6.54 -7.81
N ILE A 5 -1.42 -6.74 -6.50
CA ILE A 5 -1.59 -5.65 -5.56
C ILE A 5 -0.29 -5.48 -4.79
N TYR A 6 0.25 -4.27 -4.80
CA TYR A 6 1.24 -3.82 -3.83
C TYR A 6 0.57 -2.75 -2.96
N GLY A 7 0.34 -2.99 -1.68
CA GLY A 7 -0.37 -1.99 -0.87
C GLY A 7 -1.11 -2.62 0.30
N SER A 8 -2.26 -2.07 0.63
CA SER A 8 -2.95 -2.34 1.89
C SER A 8 -4.38 -2.88 1.69
N CYS A 9 -5.17 -2.84 2.77
CA CYS A 9 -6.61 -3.08 2.69
C CYS A 9 -7.32 -2.13 1.72
N VAL A 10 -6.80 -0.93 1.45
CA VAL A 10 -7.42 0.03 0.53
C VAL A 10 -7.54 -0.54 -0.89
N SER A 11 -6.42 -0.98 -1.49
CA SER A 11 -6.48 -1.62 -2.80
C SER A 11 -7.11 -3.02 -2.74
N ARG A 12 -6.87 -3.77 -1.66
CA ARG A 12 -7.39 -5.13 -1.51
C ARG A 12 -8.92 -5.18 -1.44
N ASP A 13 -9.54 -4.31 -0.64
CA ASP A 13 -10.99 -4.24 -0.47
C ASP A 13 -11.65 -3.59 -1.70
N THR A 14 -10.98 -2.62 -2.36
CA THR A 14 -11.41 -2.12 -3.69
C THR A 14 -11.45 -3.27 -4.72
N PHE A 15 -10.41 -4.10 -4.78
CA PHE A 15 -10.32 -5.21 -5.72
C PHE A 15 -11.50 -6.19 -5.56
N GLU A 16 -11.97 -6.44 -4.33
CA GLU A 16 -13.10 -7.36 -4.10
C GLU A 16 -14.40 -6.92 -4.77
N LEU A 17 -14.51 -5.65 -5.17
CA LEU A 17 -15.66 -5.10 -5.88
C LEU A 17 -15.46 -5.00 -7.40
N LEU A 18 -14.30 -5.41 -7.92
CA LEU A 18 -14.10 -5.57 -9.37
C LEU A 18 -14.90 -6.77 -9.91
N PRO A 19 -15.38 -6.72 -11.17
CA PRO A 19 -16.13 -7.82 -11.78
C PRO A 19 -15.31 -9.13 -11.82
N ARG A 20 -15.77 -10.16 -11.11
CA ARG A 20 -15.04 -11.43 -10.92
C ARG A 20 -14.88 -12.27 -12.20
N ASP A 21 -15.72 -12.04 -13.19
CA ASP A 21 -15.63 -12.64 -14.53
C ASP A 21 -14.52 -11.99 -15.38
N ARG A 22 -14.05 -10.80 -14.99
CA ARG A 22 -13.02 -10.03 -15.71
C ARG A 22 -11.70 -9.94 -14.96
N TYR A 23 -11.70 -9.94 -13.63
CA TYR A 23 -10.52 -9.75 -12.80
C TYR A 23 -10.24 -10.96 -11.91
N ALA A 24 -8.96 -11.33 -11.82
CA ALA A 24 -8.46 -12.34 -10.91
C ALA A 24 -7.25 -11.80 -10.15
N LEU A 25 -7.16 -12.08 -8.85
CA LEU A 25 -6.01 -11.68 -8.05
C LEU A 25 -4.87 -12.67 -8.35
N LEU A 26 -3.74 -12.14 -8.78
CA LEU A 26 -2.53 -12.92 -9.04
C LEU A 26 -1.70 -13.06 -7.76
N ASP A 27 -1.34 -11.94 -7.14
CA ASP A 27 -0.64 -11.91 -5.87
C ASP A 27 -0.92 -10.60 -5.11
N TYR A 28 -0.54 -10.56 -3.83
CA TYR A 28 -0.72 -9.43 -2.93
C TYR A 28 0.49 -9.24 -2.02
N VAL A 29 1.27 -8.20 -2.30
CA VAL A 29 2.37 -7.70 -1.47
C VAL A 29 1.80 -6.64 -0.52
N ALA A 30 1.67 -6.99 0.76
CA ALA A 30 1.22 -6.07 1.80
C ALA A 30 2.31 -5.82 2.84
N ARG A 31 2.12 -4.77 3.65
CA ARG A 31 2.97 -4.42 4.79
C ARG A 31 4.42 -4.09 4.45
N GLN A 32 4.70 -3.67 3.22
CA GLN A 32 6.03 -3.23 2.81
C GLN A 32 6.01 -1.76 2.42
N SER A 33 6.68 -0.94 3.21
CA SER A 33 7.09 0.38 2.80
C SER A 33 8.03 0.27 1.59
N LEU A 34 8.06 1.28 0.71
CA LEU A 34 9.12 1.34 -0.31
C LEU A 34 10.53 1.30 0.29
N ILE A 35 10.69 1.76 1.53
CA ILE A 35 11.99 1.73 2.23
C ILE A 35 12.40 0.29 2.57
N SER A 36 11.49 -0.51 3.14
CA SER A 36 11.80 -1.90 3.51
C SER A 36 11.76 -2.85 2.32
N ALA A 37 10.97 -2.55 1.29
CA ALA A 37 10.78 -3.36 0.09
C ALA A 37 12.07 -3.60 -0.72
N PHE A 38 13.13 -2.83 -0.45
CA PHE A 38 14.46 -2.99 -1.03
C PHE A 38 15.57 -3.09 0.02
N SER A 39 15.21 -3.39 1.27
CA SER A 39 16.13 -3.50 2.41
C SER A 39 15.92 -4.82 3.15
N PRO A 40 16.35 -5.96 2.59
CA PRO A 40 16.21 -7.24 3.26
C PRO A 40 17.01 -7.26 4.57
N VAL A 41 16.44 -7.88 5.60
CA VAL A 41 17.07 -8.01 6.91
C VAL A 41 17.28 -9.48 7.26
N ASP A 42 18.28 -9.74 8.12
CA ASP A 42 18.44 -11.06 8.70
C ASP A 42 17.26 -11.36 9.64
N THR A 43 16.35 -12.21 9.20
CA THR A 43 15.18 -12.62 9.98
C THR A 43 15.54 -13.33 11.29
N GLN A 44 16.75 -13.89 11.41
CA GLN A 44 17.22 -14.52 12.65
C GLN A 44 17.65 -13.49 13.69
N ALA A 45 17.99 -12.27 13.26
CA ALA A 45 18.31 -11.15 14.15
C ALA A 45 17.04 -10.48 14.73
N LEU A 46 15.85 -10.88 14.29
CA LEU A 46 14.58 -10.36 14.78
C LEU A 46 13.96 -11.26 15.84
N TYR A 47 13.11 -10.67 16.68
CA TYR A 47 12.48 -11.41 17.77
C TYR A 47 11.45 -12.43 17.24
N PRO A 48 11.38 -13.62 17.88
CA PRO A 48 10.29 -14.55 17.61
C PRO A 48 8.95 -13.95 18.03
N PHE A 49 7.91 -14.29 17.29
CA PHE A 49 6.55 -13.79 17.49
C PHE A 49 5.51 -14.86 17.22
N GLU A 50 4.37 -14.72 17.89
CA GLU A 50 3.15 -15.43 17.57
C GLU A 50 2.28 -14.56 16.68
N ALA A 51 1.64 -15.18 15.69
CA ALA A 51 0.78 -14.49 14.74
C ALA A 51 -0.64 -15.01 14.86
N ASP A 52 -1.61 -14.10 14.83
CA ASP A 52 -3.04 -14.39 14.86
C ASP A 52 -3.51 -15.17 13.62
N SER A 53 -2.76 -15.08 12.52
CA SER A 53 -3.06 -15.80 11.29
C SER A 53 -1.83 -16.14 10.45
N ALA A 54 -1.98 -17.14 9.57
CA ALA A 54 -0.97 -17.47 8.56
C ALA A 54 -0.72 -16.31 7.58
N PHE A 55 -1.73 -15.48 7.33
CA PHE A 55 -1.58 -14.27 6.50
C PHE A 55 -0.65 -13.26 7.19
N GLN A 56 -0.93 -12.90 8.44
CA GLN A 56 -0.12 -11.96 9.23
C GLN A 56 1.34 -12.42 9.31
N ARG A 57 1.57 -13.70 9.63
CA ARG A 57 2.92 -14.30 9.66
C ARG A 57 3.63 -14.15 8.31
N ARG A 58 2.94 -14.43 7.21
CA ARG A 58 3.51 -14.32 5.86
C ARG A 58 3.87 -12.88 5.51
N MET A 59 3.01 -11.90 5.80
CA MET A 59 3.27 -10.50 5.46
C MET A 59 4.50 -9.95 6.20
N LEU A 60 4.66 -10.25 7.50
CA LEU A 60 5.85 -9.85 8.24
C LEU A 60 7.13 -10.48 7.69
N HIS A 61 7.08 -11.78 7.41
CA HIS A 61 8.21 -12.48 6.81
C HIS A 61 8.56 -12.01 5.39
N ASN A 62 7.57 -11.55 4.63
CA ASN A 62 7.76 -11.01 3.30
C ASN A 62 8.40 -9.60 3.38
N ASP A 63 7.94 -8.76 4.30
CA ASP A 63 8.54 -7.45 4.57
C ASP A 63 10.01 -7.57 4.96
N TRP A 64 10.34 -8.46 5.89
CA TRP A 64 11.72 -8.66 6.33
C TRP A 64 12.63 -9.22 5.24
N ARG A 65 12.07 -9.93 4.25
CA ARG A 65 12.80 -10.44 3.09
C ARG A 65 12.81 -9.47 1.92
N ALA A 66 12.21 -8.29 2.04
CA ALA A 66 12.06 -7.33 0.96
C ALA A 66 11.45 -7.99 -0.31
N SER A 67 10.37 -8.76 -0.13
CA SER A 67 9.91 -9.68 -1.16
C SER A 67 9.31 -9.02 -2.41
N LEU A 68 8.97 -7.72 -2.36
CA LEU A 68 8.34 -6.99 -3.46
C LEU A 68 9.02 -7.25 -4.81
N ALA A 69 10.35 -7.07 -4.88
CA ALA A 69 11.10 -7.23 -6.13
C ALA A 69 10.95 -8.64 -6.71
N SER A 70 11.15 -9.67 -5.88
CA SER A 70 11.03 -11.07 -6.30
C SER A 70 9.60 -11.43 -6.73
N THR A 71 8.58 -10.91 -6.04
CA THR A 71 7.18 -11.12 -6.41
C THR A 71 6.89 -10.48 -7.76
N VAL A 72 7.27 -9.22 -7.96
CA VAL A 72 7.10 -8.51 -9.23
C VAL A 72 7.80 -9.24 -10.37
N GLU A 73 9.07 -9.61 -10.21
CA GLU A 73 9.86 -10.27 -11.25
C GLU A 73 9.29 -11.65 -11.62
N SER A 74 8.84 -12.42 -10.63
CA SER A 74 8.26 -13.75 -10.87
C SER A 74 6.87 -13.73 -11.50
N THR A 75 6.12 -12.62 -11.35
CA THR A 75 4.74 -12.50 -11.83
C THR A 75 4.57 -11.59 -13.04
N ALA A 76 5.59 -10.80 -13.40
CA ALA A 76 5.50 -9.73 -14.39
C ALA A 76 4.88 -10.14 -15.74
N GLY A 77 5.21 -11.33 -16.24
CA GLY A 77 4.68 -11.85 -17.51
C GLY A 77 3.17 -12.12 -17.50
N ASP A 78 2.59 -12.26 -16.31
CA ASP A 78 1.18 -12.55 -16.10
C ASP A 78 0.37 -11.33 -15.65
N VAL A 79 1.00 -10.27 -15.15
CA VAL A 79 0.29 -9.11 -14.62
C VAL A 79 -0.31 -8.28 -15.75
N ASP A 80 -1.62 -8.01 -15.68
CA ASP A 80 -2.32 -7.07 -16.55
C ASP A 80 -2.48 -5.69 -15.90
N VAL A 81 -2.63 -5.66 -14.57
CA VAL A 81 -2.78 -4.43 -13.77
C VAL A 81 -2.00 -4.57 -12.47
N LEU A 82 -1.17 -3.58 -12.15
CA LEU A 82 -0.57 -3.42 -10.82
C LEU A 82 -1.33 -2.32 -10.07
N LEU A 83 -2.05 -2.68 -9.00
CA LEU A 83 -2.64 -1.70 -8.10
C LEU A 83 -1.64 -1.36 -7.00
N TRP A 84 -1.42 -0.06 -6.78
CA TRP A 84 -0.55 0.44 -5.73
C TRP A 84 -1.26 1.43 -4.81
N ASP A 85 -1.19 1.26 -3.49
CA ASP A 85 -1.60 2.28 -2.51
C ASP A 85 -0.56 2.47 -1.40
N LEU A 86 -0.59 3.65 -0.76
CA LEU A 86 0.42 4.06 0.20
C LEU A 86 0.01 3.90 1.67
N CYS A 87 -1.15 3.31 1.97
CA CYS A 87 -1.67 3.32 3.34
C CYS A 87 -0.79 2.50 4.32
N ASP A 88 -0.06 1.50 3.84
CA ASP A 88 0.88 0.75 4.68
C ASP A 88 2.14 1.54 5.09
N GLU A 89 2.39 2.71 4.50
CA GLU A 89 3.46 3.65 4.90
C GLU A 89 3.12 4.41 6.20
N ARG A 90 1.84 4.45 6.62
CA ARG A 90 1.29 5.41 7.61
C ARG A 90 1.96 5.41 8.99
N LEU A 91 2.69 4.34 9.33
CA LEU A 91 3.34 4.15 10.63
C LEU A 91 4.87 4.24 10.56
N GLY A 92 5.43 4.51 9.37
CA GLY A 92 6.87 4.61 9.15
C GLY A 92 7.59 3.26 9.19
N VAL A 93 8.91 3.33 9.40
CA VAL A 93 9.80 2.15 9.42
C VAL A 93 10.71 2.16 10.63
N ARG A 94 11.15 0.99 11.07
CA ARG A 94 12.22 0.83 12.06
C ARG A 94 13.55 0.64 11.34
N HIS A 95 14.54 1.45 11.70
CA HIS A 95 15.93 1.29 11.27
C HIS A 95 16.66 0.41 12.27
N LEU A 96 17.01 -0.81 11.86
CA LEU A 96 17.65 -1.81 12.72
C LEU A 96 19.14 -1.49 12.95
N PRO A 97 19.73 -1.93 14.07
CA PRO A 97 21.18 -1.82 14.29
C PRO A 97 22.04 -2.45 13.20
N SER A 98 21.52 -3.46 12.50
CA SER A 98 22.17 -4.11 11.36
C SER A 98 22.19 -3.25 10.09
N GLY A 99 21.50 -2.10 10.08
CA GLY A 99 21.44 -1.15 8.98
C GLY A 99 20.24 -1.30 8.04
N GLY A 100 19.46 -2.38 8.17
CA GLY A 100 18.27 -2.60 7.36
C GLY A 100 16.99 -1.99 7.94
N TYR A 101 15.91 -2.04 7.16
CA TYR A 101 14.63 -1.41 7.52
C TYR A 101 13.48 -2.43 7.55
N VAL A 102 12.60 -2.32 8.54
CA VAL A 102 11.35 -3.07 8.60
C VAL A 102 10.16 -2.12 8.70
N THR A 103 9.07 -2.44 8.00
CA THR A 103 7.85 -1.63 8.05
C THR A 103 7.22 -1.73 9.42
N ARG A 104 6.91 -0.59 10.04
CA ARG A 104 6.18 -0.57 11.32
C ARG A 104 4.68 -0.81 11.10
N SER A 105 4.33 -1.95 10.49
CA SER A 105 2.94 -2.28 10.20
C SER A 105 2.11 -2.53 11.47
N VAL A 106 0.78 -2.47 11.35
CA VAL A 106 -0.14 -2.87 12.44
C VAL A 106 0.09 -4.31 12.87
N ASP A 107 0.51 -5.18 11.95
CA ASP A 107 0.85 -6.58 12.22
C ASP A 107 2.15 -6.69 13.05
N LEU A 108 3.15 -5.84 12.77
CA LEU A 108 4.38 -5.81 13.57
C LEU A 108 4.10 -5.28 15.00
N VAL A 109 3.18 -4.33 15.10
CA VAL A 109 2.73 -3.78 16.39
C VAL A 109 1.95 -4.82 17.19
N SER A 110 0.97 -5.50 16.57
CA SER A 110 0.11 -6.46 17.28
C SER A 110 0.85 -7.68 17.79
N THR A 111 1.90 -8.11 17.08
CA THR A 111 2.77 -9.22 17.51
C THR A 111 3.69 -8.86 18.68
N GLY A 112 3.77 -7.59 19.06
CA GLY A 112 4.64 -7.09 20.13
C GLY A 112 6.12 -6.95 19.72
N VAL A 113 6.48 -7.28 18.48
CA VAL A 113 7.86 -7.15 17.99
C VAL A 113 8.29 -5.69 17.95
N ASP A 114 7.42 -4.77 17.49
CA ASP A 114 7.71 -3.32 17.50
C ASP A 114 8.01 -2.80 18.91
N ALA A 115 7.34 -3.34 19.93
CA ALA A 115 7.58 -2.94 21.32
C ALA A 115 8.96 -3.36 21.81
N ARG A 116 9.44 -4.55 21.42
CA ARG A 116 10.79 -5.03 21.75
C ARG A 116 11.87 -4.27 20.98
N LEU A 117 11.60 -3.93 19.72
CA LEU A 117 12.50 -3.13 18.88
C LEU A 117 12.61 -1.66 19.34
N ARG A 118 11.74 -1.18 20.23
CA ARG A 118 11.62 0.25 20.55
C ARG A 118 12.94 0.89 20.98
N ASP A 119 13.71 0.18 21.80
CA ASP A 119 14.94 0.71 22.42
C ASP A 119 16.20 0.40 21.58
N GLU A 120 16.09 -0.50 20.60
CA GLU A 120 17.20 -0.95 19.77
C GLU A 120 17.15 -0.38 18.35
N ALA A 121 15.96 -0.10 17.83
CA ALA A 121 15.74 0.35 16.46
C ALA A 121 15.01 1.69 16.42
N GLU A 122 15.67 2.67 15.81
CA GLU A 122 15.14 4.01 15.61
C GLU A 122 13.84 3.94 14.78
N LEU A 123 12.80 4.64 15.23
CA LEU A 123 11.60 4.85 14.43
C LEU A 123 11.83 6.04 13.50
N LEU A 124 11.73 5.79 12.19
CA LEU A 124 11.61 6.85 11.19
C LEU A 124 10.13 7.09 10.93
N ASP A 125 9.59 8.12 11.56
CA ASP A 125 8.21 8.54 11.34
C ASP A 125 7.98 8.95 9.87
N LEU A 126 6.82 8.58 9.34
CA LEU A 126 6.34 9.05 8.04
C LEU A 126 6.40 10.58 8.01
N GLY A 127 7.07 11.15 7.01
CA GLY A 127 7.22 12.59 6.84
C GLY A 127 8.45 13.21 7.49
N SER A 128 9.19 12.48 8.32
CA SER A 128 10.50 12.94 8.78
C SER A 128 11.45 13.13 7.59
N SER A 129 12.41 14.07 7.67
CA SER A 129 13.33 14.35 6.56
C SER A 129 14.12 13.12 6.11
N ARG A 130 14.46 12.23 7.05
CA ARG A 130 15.15 10.96 6.73
C ARG A 130 14.22 9.96 6.06
N HIS A 131 12.98 9.79 6.57
CA HIS A 131 11.98 8.94 5.91
C HIS A 131 11.70 9.40 4.47
N ARG A 132 11.46 10.70 4.27
CA ARG A 132 11.20 11.28 2.95
C ARG A 132 12.29 10.97 1.93
N ARG A 133 13.56 11.15 2.34
CA ARG A 133 14.72 10.87 1.48
C ARG A 133 14.78 9.39 1.09
N LEU A 134 14.70 8.49 2.06
CA LEU A 134 14.77 7.05 1.83
C LEU A 134 13.61 6.56 0.99
N TRP A 135 12.41 7.08 1.22
CA TRP A 135 11.23 6.74 0.45
C TRP A 135 11.35 7.21 -1.01
N TRP A 136 11.88 8.43 -1.24
CA TRP A 136 12.17 8.94 -2.58
C TRP A 136 13.20 8.09 -3.32
N GLU A 137 14.26 7.64 -2.65
CA GLU A 137 15.24 6.70 -3.20
C GLU A 137 14.60 5.34 -3.53
N GLY A 138 13.74 4.84 -2.63
CA GLY A 138 12.93 3.64 -2.83
C GLY A 138 11.98 3.75 -4.02
N LEU A 139 11.39 4.92 -4.25
CA LEU A 139 10.54 5.19 -5.41
C LEU A 139 11.33 5.10 -6.72
N GLY A 140 12.56 5.62 -6.76
CA GLY A 140 13.45 5.44 -7.90
C GLY A 140 13.74 3.96 -8.18
N THR A 141 14.08 3.20 -7.13
CA THR A 141 14.33 1.74 -7.23
C THR A 141 13.09 0.98 -7.69
N PHE A 142 11.91 1.37 -7.21
CA PHE A 142 10.63 0.80 -7.63
C PHE A 142 10.32 1.11 -9.08
N ARG A 143 10.56 2.34 -9.54
CA ARG A 143 10.43 2.71 -10.95
C ARG A 143 11.31 1.82 -11.83
N ASP A 144 12.59 1.66 -11.48
CA ASP A 144 13.53 0.82 -12.24
C ASP A 144 13.05 -0.64 -12.30
N LEU A 145 12.41 -1.13 -11.22
CA LEU A 145 11.77 -2.45 -11.18
C LEU A 145 10.59 -2.54 -12.13
N LEU A 146 9.71 -1.55 -12.13
CA LEU A 146 8.56 -1.53 -13.01
C LEU A 146 8.94 -1.38 -14.48
N GLU A 147 9.97 -0.59 -14.80
CA GLU A 147 10.45 -0.40 -16.18
C GLU A 147 11.05 -1.71 -16.72
N ARG A 148 11.98 -2.34 -15.98
CA ARG A 148 12.63 -3.59 -16.43
C ARG A 148 11.68 -4.79 -16.51
N THR A 149 10.56 -4.75 -15.80
CA THR A 149 9.53 -5.80 -15.82
C THR A 149 8.32 -5.45 -16.69
N HIS A 150 8.35 -4.32 -17.40
CA HIS A 150 7.25 -3.83 -18.23
C HIS A 150 5.91 -3.68 -17.47
N LEU A 151 5.98 -3.35 -16.18
CA LEU A 151 4.80 -3.10 -15.33
C LEU A 151 4.51 -1.62 -15.11
N LEU A 152 5.42 -0.71 -15.48
CA LEU A 152 5.22 0.73 -15.27
C LEU A 152 3.91 1.22 -15.91
N GLU A 153 3.71 0.86 -17.18
CA GLU A 153 2.50 1.21 -17.93
C GLU A 153 1.24 0.45 -17.49
N LYS A 154 1.39 -0.60 -16.67
CA LYS A 154 0.29 -1.38 -16.08
C LYS A 154 -0.06 -0.92 -14.67
N THR A 155 0.74 -0.03 -14.10
CA THR A 155 0.56 0.47 -12.73
C THR A 155 -0.59 1.47 -12.67
N VAL A 156 -1.37 1.40 -11.58
CA VAL A 156 -2.44 2.34 -11.22
C VAL A 156 -2.28 2.66 -9.74
N LEU A 157 -2.17 3.94 -9.42
CA LEU A 157 -2.10 4.43 -8.04
C LEU A 157 -3.53 4.62 -7.50
N VAL A 158 -3.85 3.90 -6.42
CA VAL A 158 -5.11 4.00 -5.67
C VAL A 158 -4.87 4.93 -4.49
N ALA A 159 -5.30 6.18 -4.62
CA ALA A 159 -5.00 7.26 -3.68
C ALA A 159 -6.25 7.99 -3.17
N PRO A 160 -7.27 7.28 -2.61
CA PRO A 160 -8.36 7.98 -1.93
C PRO A 160 -7.83 8.71 -0.69
N PRO A 161 -8.37 9.90 -0.37
CA PRO A 161 -8.07 10.54 0.90
C PRO A 161 -8.58 9.69 2.06
N TRP A 162 -7.96 9.81 3.23
CA TRP A 162 -8.54 9.36 4.48
C TRP A 162 -9.85 10.12 4.70
N ALA A 163 -10.92 9.39 4.97
CA ALA A 163 -12.23 9.95 5.23
C ALA A 163 -12.22 10.73 6.55
N ALA A 164 -12.46 12.04 6.49
CA ALA A 164 -12.59 12.87 7.70
C ALA A 164 -13.89 12.62 8.46
N ARG A 165 -14.91 12.07 7.79
CA ARG A 165 -16.21 11.77 8.37
C ARG A 165 -16.65 10.34 8.10
N THR A 166 -17.46 9.82 9.02
CA THR A 166 -18.17 8.55 8.86
C THR A 166 -19.39 8.72 7.95
N VAL A 167 -20.00 7.59 7.54
CA VAL A 167 -21.29 7.57 6.84
C VAL A 167 -22.42 8.30 7.58
N THR A 168 -22.34 8.43 8.92
CA THR A 168 -23.32 9.16 9.73
C THR A 168 -23.00 10.65 9.88
N GLY A 169 -21.88 11.12 9.29
CA GLY A 169 -21.43 12.51 9.36
C GLY A 169 -20.55 12.84 10.58
N GLU A 170 -20.36 11.89 11.50
CA GLU A 170 -19.48 12.03 12.66
C GLU A 170 -18.01 12.08 12.23
N PRO A 171 -17.10 12.71 13.00
CA PRO A 171 -15.67 12.64 12.73
C PRO A 171 -15.17 11.18 12.75
N SER A 172 -14.33 10.83 11.78
CA SER A 172 -13.63 9.54 11.79
C SER A 172 -12.63 9.47 12.96
N PRO A 173 -12.38 8.29 13.53
CA PRO A 173 -11.40 8.16 14.60
C PRO A 173 -9.98 8.43 14.08
N THR A 174 -9.07 8.75 14.99
CA THR A 174 -7.65 8.82 14.67
C THR A 174 -7.06 7.42 14.47
N SER A 175 -6.01 7.32 13.66
CA SER A 175 -5.20 6.11 13.54
C SER A 175 -3.83 6.36 14.14
N PHE A 176 -3.50 5.67 15.24
CA PHE A 176 -2.25 5.88 15.98
C PHE A 176 -2.01 7.35 16.35
N GLY A 177 -3.07 8.04 16.76
CA GLY A 177 -3.02 9.46 17.14
C GLY A 177 -3.11 10.45 15.99
N ARG A 178 -3.09 9.99 14.73
CA ARG A 178 -3.20 10.86 13.54
C ARG A 178 -4.63 10.95 13.04
N SER A 179 -5.13 12.18 12.89
CA SER A 179 -6.43 12.47 12.26
C SER A 179 -6.39 12.26 10.74
N ALA A 180 -7.57 12.28 10.11
CA ALA A 180 -7.66 12.19 8.65
C ALA A 180 -7.00 13.39 7.95
N ASP A 181 -7.20 14.60 8.48
CA ASP A 181 -6.66 15.83 7.88
C ASP A 181 -5.12 15.83 7.93
N GLU A 182 -4.53 15.53 9.09
CA GLU A 182 -3.07 15.41 9.24
C GLU A 182 -2.49 14.31 8.34
N ALA A 183 -3.20 13.18 8.18
CA ALA A 183 -2.77 12.12 7.30
C ALA A 183 -2.84 12.54 5.82
N ASN A 184 -3.92 13.21 5.41
CA ASN A 184 -4.11 13.68 4.04
C ASN A 184 -3.05 14.72 3.64
N GLU A 185 -2.77 15.69 4.52
CA GLU A 185 -1.69 16.67 4.32
C GLU A 185 -0.33 15.99 4.17
N LEU A 186 -0.06 14.99 5.02
CA LEU A 186 1.19 14.25 4.99
C LEU A 186 1.34 13.41 3.71
N PHE A 187 0.28 12.72 3.30
CA PHE A 187 0.27 11.85 2.14
C PHE A 187 0.24 12.60 0.80
N ASP A 188 -0.24 13.84 0.75
CA ASP A 188 -0.27 14.64 -0.49
C ASP A 188 1.09 14.65 -1.19
N GLU A 189 2.16 14.90 -0.45
CA GLU A 189 3.51 14.95 -1.01
C GLU A 189 3.98 13.60 -1.57
N TYR A 190 3.70 12.50 -0.86
CA TYR A 190 4.07 11.16 -1.32
C TYR A 190 3.30 10.75 -2.57
N HIS A 191 2.01 11.08 -2.65
CA HIS A 191 1.21 10.86 -3.84
C HIS A 191 1.71 11.70 -5.01
N ARG A 192 2.05 12.98 -4.80
CA ARG A 192 2.65 13.82 -5.85
C ARG A 192 3.95 13.23 -6.38
N TRP A 193 4.85 12.79 -5.49
CA TRP A 193 6.07 12.10 -5.88
C TRP A 193 5.81 10.82 -6.67
N ALA A 194 4.87 9.98 -6.23
CA ALA A 194 4.49 8.77 -6.95
C ALA A 194 3.98 9.07 -8.36
N VAL A 195 3.16 10.10 -8.52
CA VAL A 195 2.62 10.54 -9.82
C VAL A 195 3.72 11.08 -10.72
N GLU A 196 4.55 11.99 -10.21
CA GLU A 196 5.66 12.59 -10.96
C GLU A 196 6.73 11.55 -11.33
N GLY A 197 7.02 10.63 -10.42
CA GLY A 197 8.05 9.61 -10.57
C GLY A 197 7.66 8.49 -11.51
N LEU A 198 6.40 8.04 -11.49
CA LEU A 198 5.93 6.89 -12.28
C LEU A 198 5.10 7.27 -13.51
N GLY A 199 4.51 8.48 -13.55
CA GLY A 199 3.59 8.87 -14.62
C GLY A 199 2.35 7.98 -14.74
N CYS A 200 1.97 7.29 -13.67
CA CYS A 200 0.87 6.34 -13.68
C CYS A 200 -0.50 7.02 -13.45
N PRO A 201 -1.61 6.46 -13.98
CA PRO A 201 -2.95 6.92 -13.67
C PRO A 201 -3.26 6.81 -12.19
N VAL A 202 -4.00 7.80 -11.69
CA VAL A 202 -4.49 7.85 -10.31
C VAL A 202 -5.98 7.60 -10.29
N VAL A 203 -6.43 6.74 -9.39
CA VAL A 203 -7.85 6.59 -9.03
C VAL A 203 -8.03 7.07 -7.59
N SER A 204 -9.05 7.89 -7.36
CA SER A 204 -9.24 8.56 -6.07
C SER A 204 -10.71 8.95 -5.86
N LEU A 205 -10.99 9.62 -4.74
CA LEU A 205 -12.29 10.17 -4.39
C LEU A 205 -12.09 11.66 -4.09
N ALA A 206 -13.14 12.47 -4.29
CA ALA A 206 -13.12 13.81 -3.74
C ALA A 206 -13.03 13.72 -2.20
N PRO A 207 -12.31 14.64 -1.53
CA PRO A 207 -12.22 14.65 -0.07
C PRO A 207 -13.58 14.63 0.63
N ASP A 208 -14.53 15.40 0.10
CA ASP A 208 -15.89 15.49 0.63
C ASP A 208 -16.75 14.27 0.31
N ASP A 209 -16.30 13.32 -0.53
CA ASP A 209 -17.02 12.09 -0.84
C ASP A 209 -16.52 10.89 -0.04
N ALA A 210 -15.29 10.93 0.48
CA ALA A 210 -14.73 9.85 1.26
C ALA A 210 -15.46 9.70 2.61
N ARG A 211 -16.01 8.51 2.87
CA ARG A 211 -16.69 8.19 4.12
C ARG A 211 -16.13 6.91 4.72
N SER A 212 -15.84 6.90 6.02
CA SER A 212 -15.52 5.67 6.74
C SER A 212 -16.78 5.01 7.27
N ASP A 213 -16.75 3.69 7.46
CA ASP A 213 -17.90 2.92 7.92
C ASP A 213 -17.61 2.15 9.21
N SER A 214 -18.48 2.28 10.21
CA SER A 214 -18.36 1.56 11.48
C SER A 214 -18.71 0.07 11.35
N THR A 215 -19.42 -0.30 10.28
CA THR A 215 -19.75 -1.69 9.93
C THR A 215 -18.66 -2.36 9.09
N HIS A 216 -17.56 -1.66 8.80
CA HIS A 216 -16.45 -2.23 8.04
C HIS A 216 -15.87 -3.47 8.73
N ARG A 217 -15.56 -4.50 7.94
CA ARG A 217 -15.05 -5.81 8.43
C ARG A 217 -13.78 -5.74 9.27
N TRP A 218 -13.01 -4.67 9.14
CA TRP A 218 -11.76 -4.42 9.86
C TRP A 218 -11.92 -3.39 11.00
N GLY A 219 -13.16 -3.06 11.36
CA GLY A 219 -13.50 -2.02 12.32
C GLY A 219 -13.43 -0.61 11.72
N LEU A 220 -13.83 0.39 12.52
CA LEU A 220 -13.86 1.79 12.10
C LEU A 220 -12.44 2.38 12.04
N ALA A 221 -12.03 2.87 10.87
CA ALA A 221 -10.81 3.64 10.66
C ALA A 221 -11.01 4.60 9.47
N PRO A 222 -10.26 5.71 9.38
CA PRO A 222 -10.45 6.71 8.32
C PRO A 222 -10.11 6.20 6.91
N PHE A 223 -9.45 5.04 6.78
CA PHE A 223 -9.15 4.34 5.51
C PHE A 223 -9.97 3.04 5.34
N HIS A 224 -10.99 2.83 6.17
CA HIS A 224 -11.95 1.74 6.07
C HIS A 224 -13.27 2.29 5.57
N TYR A 225 -13.38 2.36 4.24
CA TYR A 225 -14.40 3.16 3.58
C TYR A 225 -15.79 2.51 3.56
N ALA A 226 -16.81 3.32 3.32
CA ALA A 226 -18.13 2.85 2.95
C ALA A 226 -18.07 2.05 1.64
N ARG A 227 -19.01 1.13 1.46
CA ARG A 227 -19.06 0.27 0.27
C ARG A 227 -19.09 1.08 -1.03
N GLU A 228 -19.84 2.17 -1.05
CA GLU A 228 -20.04 3.04 -2.21
C GLU A 228 -18.72 3.69 -2.66
N ASN A 229 -17.85 4.04 -1.71
CA ASN A 229 -16.53 4.56 -2.01
C ASN A 229 -15.65 3.52 -2.72
N TYR A 230 -15.65 2.26 -2.24
CA TYR A 230 -14.96 1.17 -2.92
C TYR A 230 -15.54 0.87 -4.30
N VAL A 231 -16.87 0.96 -4.48
CA VAL A 231 -17.52 0.79 -5.79
C VAL A 231 -17.06 1.87 -6.77
N SER A 232 -16.95 3.13 -6.32
CA SER A 232 -16.44 4.23 -7.13
C SER A 232 -14.99 3.98 -7.57
N LEU A 233 -14.12 3.60 -6.63
CA LEU A 233 -12.72 3.25 -6.93
C LEU A 233 -12.61 2.07 -7.90
N ALA A 234 -13.38 1.00 -7.69
CA ALA A 234 -13.40 -0.16 -8.57
C ALA A 234 -13.87 0.19 -9.99
N THR A 235 -14.86 1.09 -10.12
CA THR A 235 -15.35 1.58 -11.42
C THR A 235 -14.27 2.36 -12.16
N GLN A 236 -13.53 3.22 -11.45
CA GLN A 236 -12.41 3.97 -12.04
C GLN A 236 -11.27 3.06 -12.49
N ILE A 237 -10.92 2.05 -11.67
CA ILE A 237 -9.92 1.04 -12.03
C ILE A 237 -10.34 0.30 -13.30
N ASP A 238 -11.60 -0.13 -13.39
CA ASP A 238 -12.11 -0.84 -14.57
C ASP A 238 -12.06 0.04 -15.83
N ALA A 239 -12.39 1.32 -15.71
CA ALA A 239 -12.31 2.27 -16.81
C ALA A 239 -10.85 2.44 -17.30
N VAL A 240 -9.90 2.61 -16.37
CA VAL A 240 -8.46 2.74 -16.70
C VAL A 240 -7.94 1.47 -17.39
N ALA A 241 -8.24 0.30 -16.85
CA ALA A 241 -7.77 -0.97 -17.39
C ALA A 241 -8.40 -1.29 -18.77
N SER A 242 -9.67 -0.96 -18.96
CA SER A 242 -10.38 -1.13 -20.25
C SER A 242 -9.80 -0.20 -21.32
N ALA A 243 -9.52 1.06 -20.98
CA ALA A 243 -8.93 2.04 -21.90
C ALA A 243 -7.52 1.65 -22.37
N ARG A 244 -6.78 0.89 -21.57
CA ARG A 244 -5.45 0.35 -21.95
C ARG A 244 -5.59 -0.85 -22.89
N SER A 245 -6.49 -1.78 -22.57
CA SER A 245 -6.71 -3.00 -23.35
C SER A 245 -7.19 -2.70 -24.78
N GLY A 246 -7.98 -1.64 -24.97
CA GLY A 246 -8.42 -1.18 -26.28
C GLY A 246 -7.35 -0.50 -27.15
N ARG A 247 -6.23 -0.05 -26.56
CA ARG A 247 -5.10 0.54 -27.32
C ARG A 247 -4.16 -0.52 -27.88
N THR A 248 -4.07 -1.67 -27.20
CA THR A 248 -3.27 -2.81 -27.65
C THR A 248 -3.90 -3.58 -28.81
N SER A 249 -5.22 -3.46 -29.05
CA SER A 249 -5.93 -4.18 -30.11
C SER A 249 -6.03 -3.43 -31.45
N THR A 250 -5.69 -2.15 -31.51
CA THR A 250 -5.77 -1.31 -32.73
C THR A 250 -4.43 -1.08 -33.42
N GLY A 251 -3.36 -1.76 -32.97
CA GLY A 251 -2.00 -1.67 -33.49
C GLY A 251 -1.52 -2.89 -34.28
N VAL A 252 -2.39 -3.48 -35.12
CA VAL A 252 -2.03 -4.52 -36.11
C VAL A 252 -2.46 -4.07 -37.49
#